data_AF-A0A2G6DQR1-F1
#
_entry.id   AF-A0A2G6DQR1-F1
#
_cell.length_a   1.000
_cell.length_b   1.000
_cell.length_c   1.000
_cell.angle_alpha   90.00
_cell.angle_beta   90.00
_cell.angle_gamma   90.00
#
_symmetry.space_group_name_H-M   'P 1'
#
loop_
_entity.id
_entity.type
_entity.pdbx_description
1 polymer ?
#
loop_
_entity_poly.entity_id
_entity_poly.type
_entity_poly.pdbx_seq_one_letter_code
_entity_poly.pdbx_strand_id
1 'polypeptide(L)'
;MKKIFFSLSSFFGIFVFAQNVLAECTLNGEVIPCEDVPKWLFVFPFVFMGVFFIFLFLGVALWIWMLVDAIKNEKDNDLIVWVLVLVFLQIFGAIIYYFVRKRPRNKVENNALEMNAQSQKEEKINDQSKLKN
;
A
#
# COMPACT_ATOMS: atom_id res chain seq x y z
N MET A 1 5.56 0.01 14.78
CA MET A 1 4.57 0.52 13.81
C MET A 1 3.54 1.49 14.43
N LYS A 2 2.99 1.26 15.64
CA LYS A 2 2.05 2.21 16.29
C LYS A 2 2.61 3.61 16.62
N LYS A 3 3.93 3.74 16.82
CA LYS A 3 4.55 5.02 17.28
C LYS A 3 4.71 6.09 16.19
N ILE A 4 4.79 5.71 14.92
CA ILE A 4 4.88 6.65 13.78
C ILE A 4 3.53 7.31 13.47
N PHE A 5 2.43 6.60 13.76
CA PHE A 5 1.07 7.10 13.54
C PHE A 5 0.67 8.23 14.51
N PHE A 6 1.31 8.32 15.68
CA PHE A 6 0.95 9.30 16.72
C PHE A 6 1.63 10.67 16.52
N SER A 7 2.76 10.72 15.81
CA SER A 7 3.55 11.96 15.69
C SER A 7 3.16 12.84 14.50
N LEU A 8 2.60 12.29 13.42
CA LEU A 8 2.20 13.10 12.24
C LEU A 8 0.89 13.88 12.45
N SER A 9 0.05 13.47 13.41
CA SER A 9 -1.20 14.17 13.74
C SER A 9 -0.96 15.58 14.29
N SER A 10 0.18 15.81 14.95
CA SER A 10 0.46 17.08 15.65
C SER A 10 0.90 18.21 14.72
N PHE A 11 1.40 17.92 13.51
CA PHE A 11 1.88 18.95 12.58
C PHE A 11 0.82 19.44 11.59
N PHE A 12 -0.28 18.72 11.39
CA PHE A 12 -1.28 19.08 10.37
C PHE A 12 -2.34 20.08 10.85
N GLY A 13 -2.47 20.29 12.16
CA GLY A 13 -3.49 21.19 12.75
C GLY A 13 -3.19 22.68 12.61
N ILE A 14 -1.94 23.07 12.34
CA ILE A 14 -1.51 24.48 12.42
C ILE A 14 -1.75 25.24 11.10
N PHE A 15 -1.85 24.56 9.95
CA PHE A 15 -1.96 25.23 8.65
C PHE A 15 -3.40 25.60 8.22
N VAL A 16 -4.43 25.08 8.91
CA VAL A 16 -5.84 25.24 8.50
C VAL A 16 -6.49 26.52 9.02
N PHE A 17 -5.86 27.24 9.97
CA PHE A 17 -6.48 28.43 10.59
C PHE A 17 -6.24 29.78 9.89
N ALA A 18 -5.59 29.82 8.72
CA ALA A 18 -5.19 31.10 8.11
C ALA A 18 -6.08 31.61 6.95
N GLN A 19 -7.17 30.93 6.58
CA GLN A 19 -7.98 31.33 5.43
C GLN A 19 -9.43 31.66 5.81
N ASN A 20 -9.62 32.81 6.45
CA ASN A 20 -10.89 33.54 6.43
C ASN A 20 -10.64 34.92 5.83
N VAL A 21 -10.45 34.97 4.51
CA VAL A 21 -10.55 36.23 3.75
C VAL A 21 -12.00 36.30 3.28
N LEU A 22 -12.79 37.15 3.94
CA LEU A 22 -14.11 37.55 3.48
C LEU A 22 -13.91 38.41 2.23
N ALA A 23 -14.00 37.79 1.06
CA ALA A 23 -14.13 38.53 -0.19
C ALA A 23 -15.57 39.05 -0.29
N GLU A 24 -15.74 40.37 -0.34
CA GLU A 24 -17.01 40.99 -0.76
C GLU A 24 -17.19 40.69 -2.25
N CYS A 25 -18.09 39.74 -2.57
CA CYS A 25 -18.35 39.33 -3.95
C CYS A 25 -19.21 40.40 -4.64
N THR A 26 -18.60 41.21 -5.50
CA THR A 26 -19.34 42.14 -6.37
C THR A 26 -19.59 41.49 -7.73
N LEU A 27 -20.86 41.35 -8.11
CA LEU A 27 -21.27 40.93 -9.45
C LEU A 27 -21.98 42.12 -10.11
N ASN A 28 -21.39 42.67 -11.17
CA ASN A 28 -21.92 43.86 -11.89
C ASN A 28 -22.20 45.09 -11.00
N GLY A 29 -21.46 45.26 -9.89
CA GLY A 29 -21.63 46.39 -8.99
C GLY A 29 -22.79 46.29 -7.99
N GLU A 30 -23.56 45.20 -8.00
CA GLU A 30 -24.58 44.90 -7.00
C GLU A 30 -24.02 43.93 -5.95
N VAL A 31 -24.18 44.26 -4.66
CA VAL A 31 -23.78 43.41 -3.55
C VAL A 31 -24.81 42.30 -3.35
N ILE A 32 -24.50 41.11 -3.86
CA ILE A 32 -25.34 39.92 -3.63
C ILE A 32 -25.05 39.32 -2.25
N PRO A 33 -26.07 38.93 -1.47
CA PRO A 33 -25.86 38.24 -0.21
C PRO A 33 -25.22 36.88 -0.49
N CYS A 34 -24.15 36.55 0.24
CA CYS A 34 -23.42 35.29 0.15
C CYS A 34 -24.25 34.05 0.60
N GLU A 35 -25.57 34.16 0.63
CA GLU A 35 -26.50 33.10 1.03
C GLU A 35 -26.83 32.16 -0.15
N ASP A 36 -26.70 32.65 -1.39
CA ASP A 36 -26.96 31.89 -2.63
C ASP A 36 -25.77 31.06 -3.14
N VAL A 37 -24.60 31.14 -2.49
CA VAL A 37 -23.47 30.28 -2.87
C VAL A 37 -23.72 28.84 -2.42
N PRO A 38 -23.63 27.85 -3.33
CA PRO A 38 -23.94 26.47 -3.01
C PRO A 38 -22.95 25.93 -1.97
N LYS A 39 -23.47 25.51 -0.81
CA LYS A 39 -22.68 24.98 0.32
C LYS A 39 -21.75 23.82 -0.06
N TRP A 40 -22.07 23.08 -1.14
CA TRP A 40 -21.19 22.00 -1.64
C TRP A 40 -19.82 22.53 -2.10
N LEU A 41 -19.73 23.81 -2.52
CA LEU A 41 -18.50 24.43 -3.00
C LEU A 41 -17.40 24.40 -1.93
N PHE A 42 -17.79 24.50 -0.66
CA PHE A 42 -16.89 24.42 0.47
C PHE A 42 -16.67 22.99 0.96
N VAL A 43 -17.66 22.10 0.84
CA VAL A 43 -17.54 20.70 1.32
C VAL A 43 -16.70 19.84 0.36
N PHE A 44 -16.84 20.05 -0.95
CA PHE A 44 -16.16 19.28 -1.99
C PHE A 44 -14.62 19.26 -1.85
N PRO A 45 -13.92 20.41 -1.71
CA PRO A 45 -12.46 20.41 -1.57
C PRO A 45 -11.99 19.74 -0.27
N PHE A 46 -12.73 19.86 0.83
CA PHE A 46 -12.38 19.20 2.09
C PHE A 46 -12.51 17.68 2.01
N VAL A 47 -13.59 17.18 1.39
CA VAL A 47 -13.79 15.73 1.19
C VAL A 47 -12.76 15.18 0.22
N PHE A 48 -12.51 15.87 -0.90
CA PHE A 48 -11.50 15.46 -1.88
C PHE A 48 -10.10 15.42 -1.27
N MET A 49 -9.73 16.45 -0.51
CA MET A 49 -8.44 16.53 0.19
C MET A 49 -8.32 15.41 1.23
N GLY A 50 -9.35 15.18 2.05
CA GLY A 50 -9.36 14.08 3.02
C GLY A 50 -9.18 12.70 2.38
N VAL A 51 -9.93 12.40 1.31
CA VAL A 51 -9.81 11.13 0.58
C VAL A 51 -8.42 10.98 -0.06
N PHE A 52 -7.87 12.05 -0.61
CA PHE A 52 -6.53 12.05 -1.20
C PHE A 52 -5.46 11.71 -0.15
N PHE A 53 -5.51 12.33 1.04
CA PHE A 53 -4.56 12.04 2.12
C PHE A 53 -4.65 10.59 2.61
N ILE A 54 -5.86 10.04 2.71
CA ILE A 54 -6.07 8.64 3.08
C ILE A 54 -5.44 7.72 2.02
N PHE A 55 -5.72 7.96 0.74
CA PHE A 55 -5.14 7.17 -0.36
C PHE A 55 -3.62 7.24 -0.38
N LEU A 56 -3.05 8.42 -0.15
CA LEU A 56 -1.61 8.63 -0.14
C LEU A 56 -0.95 7.87 1.03
N PHE A 57 -1.56 7.90 2.22
CA PHE A 57 -1.09 7.12 3.36
C PHE A 57 -1.13 5.61 3.12
N LEU A 58 -2.25 5.10 2.58
CA LEU A 58 -2.38 3.68 2.26
C LEU A 58 -1.39 3.26 1.17
N GLY A 59 -1.20 4.09 0.14
CA GLY A 59 -0.24 3.85 -0.94
C GLY A 59 1.19 3.76 -0.43
N VAL A 60 1.61 4.68 0.44
CA VAL A 60 2.95 4.68 1.05
C VAL A 60 3.13 3.49 2.00
N ALA A 61 2.12 3.15 2.81
CA ALA A 61 2.19 1.98 3.69
C ALA A 61 2.36 0.67 2.90
N LEU A 62 1.60 0.52 1.82
CA LEU A 62 1.69 -0.65 0.94
C LEU A 62 3.03 -0.68 0.18
N TRP A 63 3.54 0.48 -0.25
CA TRP A 63 4.84 0.60 -0.89
C TRP A 63 5.99 0.21 0.05
N ILE A 64 5.99 0.72 1.28
CA ILE A 64 6.98 0.37 2.32
C ILE A 64 6.94 -1.13 2.61
N TRP A 65 5.74 -1.73 2.69
CA TRP A 65 5.62 -3.17 2.93
C TRP A 65 6.27 -4.00 1.82
N MET A 66 6.11 -3.61 0.55
CA MET A 66 6.79 -4.29 -0.57
C MET A 66 8.30 -4.07 -0.57
N LEU A 67 8.77 -2.90 -0.13
CA LEU A 67 10.20 -2.62 0.01
C LEU A 67 10.84 -3.52 1.07
N VAL A 68 10.15 -3.73 2.21
CA VAL A 68 10.61 -4.64 3.26
C VAL A 68 10.63 -6.10 2.78
N ASP A 69 9.65 -6.51 1.97
CA ASP A 69 9.60 -7.85 1.39
C ASP A 69 10.76 -8.08 0.41
N ALA A 70 11.06 -7.11 -0.47
CA ALA A 70 12.18 -7.18 -1.40
C ALA A 70 13.52 -7.30 -0.66
N ILE A 71 13.74 -6.51 0.40
CA ILE A 71 14.98 -6.56 1.18
C ILE A 71 15.16 -7.90 1.90
N LYS A 72 14.06 -8.53 2.33
CA LYS A 72 14.12 -9.81 3.07
C LYS A 72 14.35 -11.02 2.17
N ASN A 73 13.82 -10.98 0.94
CA ASN A 73 13.74 -12.16 0.08
C ASN A 73 14.78 -12.15 -1.05
N GLU A 74 15.22 -10.97 -1.48
CA GLU A 74 16.24 -10.81 -2.53
C GLU A 74 17.64 -10.69 -1.93
N LYS A 75 18.64 -11.20 -2.65
CA LYS A 75 20.05 -11.14 -2.23
C LYS A 75 20.90 -10.46 -3.31
N ASP A 76 21.97 -9.81 -2.86
CA ASP A 76 23.01 -9.21 -3.70
C ASP A 76 22.45 -8.22 -4.76
N ASN A 77 22.70 -8.49 -6.03
CA ASN A 77 22.39 -7.57 -7.13
C ASN A 77 20.88 -7.45 -7.39
N ASP A 78 20.11 -8.51 -7.17
CA ASP A 78 18.67 -8.52 -7.40
C ASP A 78 17.94 -7.61 -6.39
N LEU A 79 18.47 -7.48 -5.16
CA LEU A 79 17.94 -6.56 -4.15
C LEU A 79 18.05 -5.11 -4.62
N ILE A 80 19.21 -4.71 -5.13
CA ILE A 80 19.46 -3.34 -5.60
C ILE A 80 18.55 -3.00 -6.79
N VAL A 81 18.43 -3.93 -7.76
CA VAL A 81 17.55 -3.73 -8.92
C VAL A 81 16.10 -3.58 -8.49
N TRP A 82 15.60 -4.44 -7.60
CA TRP A 82 14.22 -4.38 -7.15
C TRP A 82 13.90 -3.16 -6.30
N VAL A 83 14.81 -2.77 -5.41
CA VAL A 83 14.68 -1.52 -4.65
C VAL A 83 14.66 -0.31 -5.59
N LEU A 84 15.52 -0.29 -6.62
CA LEU A 84 15.53 0.80 -7.59
C LEU A 84 14.22 0.87 -8.40
N VAL A 85 13.70 -0.27 -8.84
CA VAL A 85 12.40 -0.35 -9.54
C VAL A 85 11.25 0.11 -8.62
N LEU A 86 11.23 -0.33 -7.35
CA LEU A 86 10.21 0.07 -6.38
C LEU A 86 10.27 1.58 -6.10
N VAL A 87 11.45 2.17 -5.99
CA VAL A 87 11.63 3.61 -5.74
C VAL A 87 11.26 4.45 -6.95
N PHE A 88 11.69 4.06 -8.15
CA PHE A 88 11.44 4.84 -9.37
C PHE A 88 10.00 4.71 -9.90
N LEU A 89 9.37 3.53 -9.75
CA LEU A 89 8.03 3.27 -10.28
C LEU A 89 6.94 3.31 -9.19
N GLN A 90 7.30 3.49 -7.91
CA GLN A 90 6.36 3.57 -6.79
C GLN A 90 5.29 2.48 -6.81
N ILE A 91 4.01 2.86 -6.94
CA ILE A 91 2.86 1.95 -6.98
C ILE A 91 2.97 0.98 -8.17
N PHE A 92 3.42 1.44 -9.34
CA PHE A 92 3.62 0.57 -10.49
C PHE A 92 4.76 -0.43 -10.27
N GLY A 93 5.81 -0.01 -9.56
CA GLY A 93 6.93 -0.88 -9.18
C GLY A 93 6.46 -2.02 -8.27
N ALA A 94 5.56 -1.73 -7.33
CA ALA A 94 4.97 -2.74 -6.43
C ALA A 94 4.13 -3.78 -7.18
N ILE A 95 3.35 -3.35 -8.18
CA ILE A 95 2.55 -4.25 -9.02
C ILE A 95 3.48 -5.20 -9.81
N ILE A 96 4.51 -4.65 -10.46
CA ILE A 96 5.46 -5.44 -11.25
C ILE A 96 6.22 -6.43 -10.36
N TYR A 97 6.67 -5.99 -9.17
CA TYR A 97 7.31 -6.86 -8.17
C TYR A 97 6.43 -8.04 -7.77
N TYR A 98 5.15 -7.76 -7.51
CA TYR A 98 4.21 -8.80 -7.10
C TYR A 98 4.04 -9.88 -8.18
N PHE A 99 3.85 -9.49 -9.45
CA PHE A 99 3.63 -10.44 -10.54
C PHE A 99 4.88 -11.23 -10.91
N VAL A 100 6.03 -10.57 -11.01
CA VAL A 100 7.27 -11.19 -11.50
C VAL A 100 7.91 -12.06 -10.43
N ARG A 101 7.87 -11.64 -9.16
CA ARG A 101 8.70 -12.26 -8.11
C ARG A 101 7.91 -13.07 -7.10
N LYS A 102 6.78 -12.54 -6.62
CA LYS A 102 5.99 -13.23 -5.57
C LYS A 102 5.20 -14.43 -6.10
N ARG A 103 4.64 -14.33 -7.31
CA ARG A 103 3.87 -15.41 -7.93
C ARG A 103 4.67 -16.71 -8.17
N PRO A 104 5.89 -16.68 -8.76
CA PRO A 104 6.64 -17.92 -9.01
C PRO A 104 7.11 -18.61 -7.72
N ARG A 105 7.43 -17.86 -6.66
CA ARG A 105 7.89 -18.45 -5.39
C ARG A 105 6.87 -19.39 -4.76
N ASN A 106 5.61 -18.96 -4.74
CA ASN A 106 4.52 -19.76 -4.17
C ASN A 106 4.31 -21.07 -4.94
N LYS A 107 4.59 -21.08 -6.25
CA LYS A 107 4.48 -22.30 -7.06
C LYS A 107 5.57 -23.32 -6.73
N VAL A 108 6.80 -22.86 -6.51
CA VAL A 108 7.93 -23.72 -6.15
C VAL A 108 7.72 -24.38 -4.78
N GLU A 109 7.25 -23.61 -3.80
CA GLU A 109 6.97 -24.11 -2.45
C GLU A 109 5.91 -25.23 -2.48
N ASN A 110 4.79 -25.02 -3.18
CA ASN A 110 3.74 -26.03 -3.30
C ASN A 110 4.23 -27.33 -3.95
N ASN A 111 5.01 -27.23 -5.03
CA ASN A 111 5.57 -28.41 -5.69
C ASN A 111 6.52 -29.19 -4.76
N ALA A 112 7.32 -28.49 -3.95
CA ALA A 112 8.23 -29.13 -2.99
C ALA A 112 7.46 -29.83 -1.85
N LEU A 113 6.34 -29.26 -1.41
CA LEU A 113 5.44 -29.89 -0.44
C LEU A 113 4.79 -31.16 -1.01
N GLU A 114 4.38 -31.12 -2.28
CA GLU A 114 3.85 -32.29 -2.98
C GLU A 114 4.89 -33.41 -3.11
N MET A 115 6.14 -33.08 -3.45
CA MET A 115 7.24 -34.05 -3.50
C MET A 115 7.54 -34.68 -2.13
N ASN A 116 7.57 -33.88 -1.06
CA ASN A 116 7.80 -34.41 0.29
C ASN A 116 6.65 -35.31 0.77
N ALA A 117 5.41 -34.94 0.45
CA ALA A 117 4.23 -35.75 0.77
C ALA A 117 4.25 -37.11 0.06
N GLN A 118 4.76 -37.17 -1.18
CA GLN A 118 4.93 -38.41 -1.92
C GLN A 118 6.00 -39.32 -1.29
N SER A 119 7.16 -38.78 -0.95
CA SER A 119 8.24 -39.54 -0.30
C SER A 119 7.78 -40.14 1.05
N GLN A 120 7.04 -39.38 1.85
CA GLN A 120 6.48 -39.90 3.10
C GLN A 120 5.44 -41.00 2.88
N LYS A 121 4.74 -40.98 1.74
CA LYS A 121 3.77 -42.02 1.40
C LYS A 121 4.47 -43.32 1.03
N GLU A 122 5.58 -43.25 0.29
CA GLU A 122 6.40 -44.42 -0.05
C GLU A 122 7.04 -45.05 1.18
N GLU A 123 7.56 -44.25 2.11
CA GLU A 123 8.13 -44.75 3.38
C GLU A 123 7.08 -45.51 4.21
N LYS A 124 5.86 -44.96 4.33
CA LYS A 124 4.75 -45.63 5.03
C LYS A 124 4.31 -46.94 4.35
N ILE A 125 4.36 -47.02 3.02
CA ILE A 125 4.04 -48.25 2.28
C ILE A 125 5.11 -49.31 2.53
N ASN A 126 6.39 -48.91 2.54
CA ASN A 126 7.50 -49.81 2.81
C ASN A 126 7.41 -50.42 4.23
N ASP A 127 7.12 -49.60 5.25
CA ASP A 127 6.94 -50.08 6.63
C ASP A 127 5.77 -51.05 6.78
N GLN A 128 4.65 -50.78 6.12
CA GLN A 128 3.49 -51.68 6.10
C GLN A 128 3.80 -53.02 5.42
N SER A 129 4.64 -53.02 4.37
CA SER A 129 5.09 -54.25 3.71
C SER A 129 5.96 -55.12 4.63
N LYS A 130 6.73 -54.49 5.52
CA LYS A 130 7.63 -55.15 6.46
C LYS A 130 6.89 -55.82 7.63
N LEU A 131 5.70 -55.34 7.98
CA LEU A 131 4.85 -55.93 9.03
C LEU A 131 4.09 -57.18 8.57
N LYS A 132 4.03 -57.43 7.25
CA LYS A 132 3.28 -58.55 6.67
C LYS A 132 4.14 -59.78 6.39
N ASN A 133 5.46 -59.66 6.50
CA ASN A 133 6.45 -60.73 6.34
C ASN A 133 7.04 -61.11 7.69
#